data_AF-D5AVY4-F1
#
_entry.id   AF-D5AVY4-F1
#
_cell.length_a   1.000
_cell.length_b   1.000
_cell.length_c   1.000
_cell.angle_alpha   90.00
_cell.angle_beta   90.00
_cell.angle_gamma   90.00
#
_symmetry.space_group_name_H-M   'P 1'
#
loop_
_entity.id
_entity.type
_entity.pdbx_description
1 polymer ?
#
loop_
_entity_poly.entity_id
_entity_poly.type
_entity_poly.pdbx_seq_one_letter_code
_entity_poly.pdbx_strand_id
1 'polypeptide(L)'
;MSFTQILLILFVWILVTKPHDLFFIIKKLKTIKASFIKSFFIKDIDESLETEQINFYLKRIINLEGYYYGNYDLTTIKEKYYTLIINNAFIENEIVPDLIEKH
;
A
#
# COMPACT_ATOMS: atom_id res chain seq x y z
N MET A 1 6.84 -27.86 26.24
CA MET A 1 7.05 -26.85 27.30
C MET A 1 5.85 -25.92 27.33
N SER A 2 5.37 -25.55 28.51
CA SER A 2 4.26 -24.59 28.66
C SER A 2 4.73 -23.15 28.37
N PHE A 3 3.83 -22.29 27.90
CA PHE A 3 4.10 -20.85 27.68
C PHE A 3 4.69 -20.18 28.93
N THR A 4 4.23 -20.57 30.12
CA THR A 4 4.73 -20.07 31.40
C THR A 4 6.18 -20.46 31.67
N GLN A 5 6.60 -21.65 31.24
CA GLN A 5 7.99 -22.12 31.37
C GLN A 5 8.92 -21.32 30.45
N ILE A 6 8.47 -21.04 29.22
CA ILE A 6 9.22 -20.23 28.25
C ILE A 6 9.43 -18.81 28.77
N LEU A 7 8.38 -18.20 29.34
CA LEU A 7 8.46 -16.86 29.92
C LEU A 7 9.41 -16.80 31.13
N LEU A 8 9.39 -17.84 31.98
CA LEU A 8 10.26 -17.92 33.15
C LEU A 8 11.74 -18.09 32.75
N ILE A 9 12.02 -18.93 31.76
CA ILE A 9 13.37 -19.10 31.21
C ILE A 9 13.88 -17.77 30.63
N LEU A 10 13.04 -17.06 29.88
CA LEU A 10 13.39 -15.75 29.31
C LEU A 10 13.69 -14.72 30.41
N PHE A 11 12.89 -14.70 31.48
CA PHE A 11 13.08 -13.79 32.60
C PHE A 11 14.39 -14.04 33.34
N VAL A 12 14.69 -15.30 33.64
CA VAL A 12 15.97 -15.69 34.26
C VAL A 12 17.14 -15.36 33.35
N TRP A 13 17.01 -15.59 32.05
CA TRP A 13 18.04 -15.24 31.08
C TRP A 13 18.34 -13.74 31.05
N ILE A 14 17.31 -12.90 31.01
CA ILE A 14 17.45 -11.43 31.06
C ILE A 14 18.12 -10.99 32.37
N LEU A 15 17.76 -11.61 33.50
CA LEU A 15 18.32 -11.30 34.81
C LEU A 15 19.81 -11.67 34.93
N VAL A 16 20.22 -12.77 34.30
CA VAL A 16 21.61 -13.26 34.28
C VAL A 16 22.48 -12.47 33.30
N THR A 17 21.90 -12.02 32.18
CA THR A 17 22.64 -11.24 31.19
C THR A 17 22.95 -9.84 31.67
N LYS A 18 24.18 -9.36 31.43
CA LYS A 18 24.53 -7.98 31.71
C LYS A 18 23.77 -7.03 30.77
N PRO A 19 23.34 -5.86 31.24
CA PRO A 19 22.59 -4.90 30.43
C PRO A 19 23.38 -4.42 29.18
N HIS A 20 24.71 -4.43 29.27
CA HIS A 20 25.61 -4.09 28.17
C HIS A 20 25.50 -5.07 26.98
N ASP A 21 25.40 -6.37 27.27
CA ASP A 21 25.32 -7.41 26.23
C ASP A 21 23.96 -7.38 25.52
N LEU A 22 22.90 -7.09 26.27
CA LEU A 22 21.55 -6.93 25.76
C LEU A 22 21.45 -5.73 24.79
N PHE A 23 22.11 -4.61 25.10
CA PHE A 23 22.19 -3.45 24.20
C PHE A 23 22.91 -3.80 22.87
N PHE A 24 24.00 -4.56 22.94
CA PHE A 24 24.75 -4.97 21.76
C PHE A 24 23.95 -5.90 20.84
N ILE A 25 23.18 -6.83 21.44
CA ILE A 25 22.27 -7.73 20.72
C ILE A 25 21.15 -6.94 20.03
N ILE A 26 20.53 -5.98 20.72
CA ILE A 26 19.50 -5.11 20.12
C ILE A 26 20.07 -4.29 18.96
N LYS A 27 21.29 -3.74 19.10
CA LYS A 27 21.94 -2.95 18.05
C LYS A 27 22.20 -3.76 16.79
N LYS A 28 22.62 -5.03 16.92
CA LYS A 28 22.80 -5.98 15.81
C LYS A 28 21.46 -6.44 15.20
N LEU A 29 20.45 -6.68 16.03
CA LEU A 29 19.11 -7.03 15.54
C LEU A 29 18.46 -5.88 14.75
N LYS A 30 18.72 -4.61 15.10
CA LYS A 30 18.22 -3.46 14.35
C LYS A 30 18.71 -3.44 12.89
N THR A 31 19.95 -3.85 12.65
CA THR A 31 20.54 -3.95 11.29
C THR A 31 19.98 -5.14 10.52
N ILE A 32 19.73 -6.27 11.20
CA ILE A 32 19.17 -7.48 10.59
C ILE A 32 17.68 -7.28 10.23
N LYS A 33 16.90 -6.62 11.10
CA LYS A 33 15.47 -6.34 10.89
C LYS A 33 15.20 -5.57 9.60
N ALA A 34 16.04 -4.57 9.27
CA ALA A 34 15.84 -3.76 8.07
C ALA A 34 15.94 -4.59 6.78
N SER A 35 16.78 -5.64 6.75
CA SER A 35 16.96 -6.46 5.55
C SER A 35 16.01 -7.66 5.50
N PHE A 36 15.72 -8.27 6.66
CA PHE A 36 14.91 -9.49 6.72
C PHE A 36 13.40 -9.19 6.63
N ILE A 37 12.94 -8.10 7.26
CA ILE A 37 11.54 -7.65 7.13
C ILE A 37 11.29 -7.19 5.70
N LYS A 38 12.24 -6.48 5.09
CA LYS A 38 12.14 -6.03 3.70
C LYS A 38 12.01 -7.20 2.72
N SER A 39 12.74 -8.29 2.91
CA SER A 39 12.69 -9.42 1.97
C SER A 39 11.47 -10.33 2.13
N PHE A 40 10.96 -10.49 3.36
CA PHE A 40 9.88 -11.44 3.63
C PHE A 40 8.49 -10.80 3.57
N PHE A 41 8.35 -9.52 3.92
CA PHE A 41 7.06 -8.82 3.84
C PHE A 41 6.80 -8.14 2.50
N ILE A 42 7.82 -7.67 1.77
CA ILE A 42 7.57 -6.85 0.57
C ILE A 42 7.08 -7.67 -0.62
N LYS A 43 7.55 -8.91 -0.76
CA LYS A 43 7.26 -9.68 -1.97
C LYS A 43 5.78 -10.09 -2.07
N ASP A 44 5.18 -10.51 -0.95
CA ASP A 44 3.78 -10.91 -0.91
C ASP A 44 2.83 -9.70 -0.73
N ILE A 45 3.29 -8.61 -0.11
CA ILE A 45 2.50 -7.38 0.02
C ILE A 45 2.40 -6.66 -1.32
N ASP A 46 3.49 -6.57 -2.12
CA ASP A 46 3.47 -5.84 -3.40
C ASP A 46 2.44 -6.41 -4.37
N GLU A 47 2.35 -7.74 -4.52
CA GLU A 47 1.45 -8.35 -5.49
C GLU A 47 -0.03 -8.20 -5.10
N SER A 48 -0.32 -8.34 -3.79
CA SER A 48 -1.67 -8.05 -3.26
C SER A 48 -2.06 -6.58 -3.42
N LEU A 49 -1.12 -5.67 -3.20
CA LEU A 49 -1.33 -4.24 -3.26
C LEU A 49 -1.51 -3.77 -4.71
N GLU A 50 -0.72 -4.28 -5.66
CA GLU A 50 -0.91 -4.01 -7.09
C GLU A 50 -2.29 -4.49 -7.56
N THR A 51 -2.71 -5.68 -7.14
CA THR A 51 -4.04 -6.22 -7.49
C THR A 51 -5.17 -5.36 -6.92
N GLU A 52 -5.06 -4.92 -5.66
CA GLU A 52 -6.03 -4.01 -5.05
C GLU A 52 -6.10 -2.66 -5.78
N GLN A 53 -4.94 -2.10 -6.16
CA GLN A 53 -4.88 -0.84 -6.91
C GLN A 53 -5.50 -0.97 -8.31
N ILE A 54 -5.20 -2.06 -9.02
CA ILE A 54 -5.80 -2.39 -10.33
C ILE A 54 -7.33 -2.44 -10.20
N ASN A 55 -7.84 -3.19 -9.23
CA ASN A 55 -9.27 -3.32 -8.98
C ASN A 55 -9.93 -1.98 -8.63
N PHE A 56 -9.25 -1.16 -7.82
CA PHE A 56 -9.73 0.17 -7.47
C PHE A 56 -9.92 1.04 -8.72
N TYR A 57 -8.90 1.16 -9.57
CA TYR A 57 -8.97 2.01 -10.75
C TYR A 57 -9.95 1.49 -11.80
N LEU A 58 -9.98 0.18 -12.05
CA LEU A 58 -10.96 -0.42 -12.97
C LEU A 58 -12.39 -0.12 -12.55
N LYS A 59 -12.70 -0.26 -11.26
CA LYS A 59 -14.04 0.07 -10.74
C LYS A 59 -14.39 1.54 -10.99
N ARG A 60 -13.43 2.45 -10.85
CA ARG A 60 -13.63 3.87 -11.13
C ARG A 60 -13.85 4.14 -12.62
N ILE A 61 -13.06 3.53 -13.50
CA ILE A 61 -13.21 3.69 -14.94
C ILE A 61 -14.56 3.13 -15.41
N ILE A 62 -14.93 1.93 -14.97
CA ILE A 62 -16.22 1.31 -15.31
C ILE A 62 -17.39 2.16 -14.80
N ASN A 63 -17.27 2.80 -13.63
CA ASN A 63 -18.29 3.72 -13.15
C ASN A 63 -18.42 4.99 -14.01
N LEU A 64 -17.36 5.39 -14.73
CA LEU A 64 -17.35 6.58 -15.59
C LEU A 64 -17.77 6.25 -17.04
N GLU A 65 -17.21 5.18 -17.64
CA GLU A 65 -17.42 4.80 -19.05
C GLU A 65 -18.39 3.62 -19.24
N GLY A 66 -18.76 2.91 -18.18
CA GLY A 66 -19.60 1.70 -18.21
C GLY A 66 -18.84 0.40 -18.51
N TYR A 67 -17.62 0.47 -19.03
CA TYR A 67 -16.77 -0.68 -19.34
C TYR A 67 -15.29 -0.28 -19.37
N TYR A 68 -14.39 -1.26 -19.30
CA TYR A 68 -12.96 -1.05 -19.50
C TYR A 68 -12.49 -1.85 -20.71
N TYR A 69 -11.81 -1.18 -21.64
CA TYR A 69 -11.12 -1.80 -22.76
C TYR A 69 -9.65 -1.34 -22.74
N GLY A 70 -8.73 -2.30 -22.67
CA GLY A 70 -7.30 -2.04 -22.53
C GLY A 70 -6.55 -3.19 -21.85
N ASN A 71 -5.26 -2.97 -21.61
CA ASN A 71 -4.40 -3.93 -20.94
C ASN A 71 -4.50 -3.81 -19.42
N TYR A 72 -4.38 -4.92 -18.69
CA TYR A 72 -4.62 -4.96 -17.24
C TYR A 72 -3.41 -4.56 -16.38
N ASP A 73 -2.41 -3.91 -16.97
CA ASP A 73 -1.27 -3.39 -16.21
C ASP A 73 -1.65 -2.11 -15.45
N LEU A 74 -1.11 -1.97 -14.24
CA LEU A 74 -1.43 -0.87 -13.34
C LEU A 74 -1.15 0.50 -13.97
N THR A 75 -0.07 0.62 -14.74
CA THR A 75 0.33 1.87 -15.42
C THR A 75 -0.74 2.31 -16.42
N THR A 76 -1.12 1.43 -17.34
CA THR A 76 -2.10 1.74 -18.40
C THR A 76 -3.47 2.04 -17.83
N ILE A 77 -3.90 1.28 -16.82
CA ILE A 77 -5.17 1.53 -16.13
C ILE A 77 -5.15 2.91 -15.47
N LYS A 78 -4.06 3.26 -14.79
CA LYS A 78 -3.92 4.52 -14.06
C LYS A 78 -3.88 5.72 -15.00
N GLU A 79 -3.14 5.62 -16.11
CA GLU A 79 -3.12 6.64 -17.17
C GLU A 79 -4.53 6.88 -17.73
N LYS A 80 -5.24 5.81 -18.10
CA LYS A 80 -6.60 5.92 -18.63
C LYS A 80 -7.55 6.58 -17.62
N TYR A 81 -7.48 6.19 -16.34
CA TYR A 81 -8.28 6.81 -15.29
C TYR A 81 -8.02 8.33 -15.17
N TYR A 82 -6.76 8.77 -15.18
CA TYR A 82 -6.45 10.19 -15.08
C TYR A 82 -6.90 10.98 -16.31
N THR A 83 -6.73 10.44 -17.51
CA THR A 83 -7.28 11.06 -18.74
C THR A 83 -8.78 11.24 -18.63
N LEU A 84 -9.51 10.25 -18.09
CA LEU A 84 -10.96 10.34 -17.92
C LEU A 84 -11.39 11.37 -16.88
N ILE A 85 -10.68 11.48 -15.76
CA ILE A 85 -10.98 12.51 -14.78
C ILE A 85 -10.74 13.90 -15.38
N ILE A 86 -9.62 14.09 -16.07
CA ILE A 86 -9.27 15.38 -16.68
C ILE A 86 -10.34 15.76 -17.72
N ASN A 87 -10.70 14.83 -18.61
CA ASN A 87 -11.71 15.09 -19.63
C ASN A 87 -13.10 15.37 -19.02
N ASN A 88 -13.52 14.60 -18.01
CA ASN A 88 -14.80 14.85 -17.33
C ASN A 88 -14.79 16.18 -16.56
N ALA A 89 -13.68 16.55 -15.91
CA ALA A 89 -13.53 17.84 -15.25
C ALA A 89 -13.54 19.00 -16.27
N PHE A 90 -13.00 18.80 -17.48
CA PHE A 90 -13.13 19.77 -18.57
C PHE A 90 -14.58 19.90 -19.04
N ILE A 91 -15.31 18.79 -19.20
CA ILE A 91 -16.71 18.80 -19.61
C ILE A 91 -17.59 19.53 -18.57
N GLU A 92 -17.41 19.30 -17.27
CA GLU A 92 -18.16 20.05 -16.24
C GLU A 92 -17.90 21.57 -16.27
N ASN A 93 -16.70 21.99 -16.67
CA ASN A 93 -16.35 23.42 -16.79
C ASN A 93 -16.81 24.03 -18.12
N GLU A 94 -16.98 23.24 -19.18
CA GLU A 94 -17.41 23.70 -20.51
C GLU A 94 -18.94 23.80 -20.65
N ILE A 95 -19.72 23.16 -19.77
CA ILE A 95 -21.20 23.27 -19.76
C ILE A 95 -21.68 24.59 -19.10
N VAL A 96 -20.80 25.34 -18.41
CA VAL A 96 -21.18 26.51 -17.61
C VAL A 96 -21.13 27.90 -18.31
N PRO A 97 -20.64 28.13 -19.55
CA PRO A 97 -20.65 29.49 -20.11
C PRO A 97 -21.87 29.86 -20.97
N ASP A 98 -22.79 28.94 -21.31
CA ASP A 98 -23.76 29.18 -22.40
C ASP A 98 -25.25 29.21 -22.00
N LEU A 99 -25.58 29.45 -20.73
CA LEU A 99 -26.96 29.69 -20.28
C LEU A 99 -27.21 31.09 -19.68
N ILE A 100 -26.33 32.05 -19.94
CA ILE A 100 -26.58 33.47 -19.62
C ILE A 100 -26.52 34.30 -20.89
N GLU A 101 -27.35 33.96 -21.88
CA GLU A 101 -27.83 35.00 -22.78
C GLU A 101 -29.35 34.87 -22.95
N LYS A 102 -30.00 35.99 -22.66
CA LYS A 102 -31.37 36.35 -23.03
C LYS A 102 -32.50 35.91 -22.09
N HIS A 103 -32.84 36.82 -21.16
CA HIS A 103 -34.18 37.40 -21.20
C HIS A 103 -34.25 38.82 -20.61
#